data_AF-A0AAV8WMT4-F1
#
_entry.id   AF-A0AAV8WMT4-F1
#
_cell.length_a   1.000
_cell.length_b   1.000
_cell.length_c   1.000
_cell.angle_alpha   90.00
_cell.angle_beta   90.00
_cell.angle_gamma   90.00
#
_symmetry.space_group_name_H-M   'P 1'
#
loop_
_entity.id
_entity.type
_entity.pdbx_description
1 polymer ?
#
loop_
_entity_poly.entity_id
_entity_poly.type
_entity_poly.pdbx_seq_one_letter_code
_entity_poly.pdbx_strand_id
1 'polypeptide(L)'
;MEWPSRNVARGGILHPAKANYSAETHQFLKLLMEESKMSMMQKKKFNYFLRNGEPLPPLSNASSTRSNPNIPKVIIRPGTSKRRSRDTIVNSGVYERDKFHPQPRVDREREKEKLQNKMAFNKDIKVSKAKIFKTDKKEEPEKEVNRFDQLLQEIREREEWLNEMEALGQGERYRPIIEQQIQSKVREMETLRFPSNY
;
A
#
# COMPACT_ATOMS: atom_id res chain seq x y z
N MET A 1 1.50 -53.11 -6.98
CA MET A 1 0.58 -53.02 -5.82
C MET A 1 -0.85 -53.22 -6.33
N GLU A 2 -1.43 -54.39 -6.08
CA GLU A 2 -2.80 -54.69 -6.47
C GLU A 2 -3.82 -53.90 -5.62
N TRP A 3 -4.96 -53.58 -6.23
CA TRP A 3 -6.00 -52.77 -5.61
C TRP A 3 -6.87 -53.66 -4.71
N PRO A 4 -7.26 -53.24 -3.50
CA PRO A 4 -7.90 -54.13 -2.54
C PRO A 4 -9.32 -54.56 -2.91
N SER A 5 -9.93 -53.95 -3.93
CA SER A 5 -11.32 -54.24 -4.30
C SER A 5 -11.45 -54.40 -5.81
N ARG A 6 -12.12 -55.48 -6.21
CA ARG A 6 -12.39 -55.79 -7.63
C ARG A 6 -13.54 -54.95 -8.20
N ASN A 7 -14.38 -54.39 -7.32
CA ASN A 7 -15.62 -53.70 -7.66
C ASN A 7 -15.51 -52.16 -7.64
N VAL A 8 -14.42 -51.60 -7.11
CA VAL A 8 -14.20 -50.14 -7.11
C VAL A 8 -13.14 -49.83 -8.16
N ALA A 9 -13.53 -49.09 -9.19
CA ALA A 9 -12.61 -48.62 -10.22
C ALA A 9 -11.46 -47.84 -9.58
N ARG A 10 -10.25 -47.98 -10.14
CA ARG A 10 -9.11 -47.16 -9.73
C ARG A 10 -9.38 -45.72 -10.17
N GLY A 11 -9.73 -44.86 -9.22
CA GLY A 11 -9.99 -43.44 -9.45
C GLY A 11 -11.48 -43.08 -9.52
N GLY A 12 -11.80 -41.85 -9.13
CA GLY A 12 -13.16 -41.30 -9.11
C GLY A 12 -13.14 -39.82 -8.69
N ILE A 13 -14.31 -39.17 -8.61
CA ILE A 13 -14.42 -37.73 -8.26
C ILE A 13 -13.71 -37.40 -6.92
N LEU A 14 -13.64 -38.36 -6.01
CA LEU A 14 -13.01 -38.23 -4.69
C LEU A 14 -11.56 -38.72 -4.63
N HIS A 15 -11.04 -39.34 -5.70
CA HIS A 15 -9.69 -39.89 -5.77
C HIS A 15 -9.03 -39.48 -7.10
N PRO A 16 -8.22 -38.41 -7.11
CA PRO A 16 -7.55 -37.96 -8.33
C PRO A 16 -6.59 -39.03 -8.86
N ALA A 17 -6.33 -38.99 -10.16
CA ALA A 17 -5.33 -39.85 -10.78
C ALA A 17 -3.96 -39.64 -10.11
N LYS A 18 -3.28 -40.75 -9.79
CA LYS A 18 -1.93 -40.72 -9.22
C LYS A 18 -0.92 -40.41 -10.31
N ALA A 19 0.00 -39.49 -10.04
CA ALA A 19 1.07 -39.17 -10.97
C ALA A 19 2.12 -40.29 -10.98
N ASN A 20 2.46 -40.78 -12.17
CA ASN A 20 3.61 -41.66 -12.38
C ASN A 20 4.74 -40.81 -12.96
N TYR A 21 5.83 -40.64 -12.20
CA TYR A 21 6.98 -39.86 -12.66
C TYR A 21 7.97 -40.74 -13.42
N SER A 22 8.63 -40.19 -14.43
CA SER A 22 9.73 -40.86 -15.13
C SER A 22 10.93 -41.04 -14.19
N ALA A 23 11.76 -42.05 -14.46
CA ALA A 23 13.01 -42.27 -13.71
C ALA A 23 13.93 -41.04 -13.75
N GLU A 24 13.97 -40.34 -14.88
CA GLU A 24 14.70 -39.09 -15.05
C GLU A 24 14.16 -37.98 -14.13
N THR A 25 12.83 -37.84 -14.04
CA THR A 25 12.18 -36.88 -13.14
C THR A 25 12.50 -37.16 -11.67
N HIS A 26 12.53 -38.45 -11.28
CA HIS A 26 12.93 -38.84 -9.93
C HIS A 26 14.36 -38.44 -9.59
N GLN A 27 15.30 -38.59 -10.55
CA GLN A 27 16.70 -38.18 -10.37
C GLN A 27 16.82 -36.66 -10.26
N PHE A 28 16.13 -35.92 -11.14
CA PHE A 28 16.11 -34.47 -11.11
C PHE A 28 15.56 -33.91 -9.78
N LEU A 29 14.43 -34.43 -9.31
CA LEU A 29 13.85 -34.00 -8.04
C LEU A 29 14.74 -34.34 -6.84
N LYS A 30 15.49 -35.45 -6.90
CA LYS A 30 16.47 -35.80 -5.88
C LYS A 30 17.62 -34.78 -5.83
N LEU A 31 18.16 -34.36 -6.97
CA LEU A 31 19.18 -33.31 -7.06
C LEU A 31 18.66 -31.98 -6.46
N LEU A 32 17.44 -31.57 -6.82
CA LEU A 32 16.82 -30.36 -6.24
C LEU A 32 16.66 -30.44 -4.72
N MET A 33 16.29 -31.60 -4.18
CA MET A 33 16.18 -31.81 -2.73
C MET A 33 17.54 -31.75 -2.02
N GLU A 34 18.61 -32.14 -2.70
CA GLU A 34 19.98 -32.08 -2.18
C GLU A 34 20.50 -30.63 -2.18
N GLU A 35 20.26 -29.88 -3.26
CA GLU A 35 20.67 -28.48 -3.40
C GLU A 35 19.88 -27.52 -2.50
N SER A 36 18.58 -27.77 -2.27
CA SER A 36 17.69 -26.87 -1.51
C SER A 36 17.88 -26.89 0.02
N LYS A 37 18.87 -27.65 0.54
CA LYS A 37 19.18 -27.76 1.99
C LYS A 37 17.96 -28.10 2.87
N MET A 38 17.03 -28.93 2.37
CA MET A 38 15.84 -29.36 3.11
C MET A 38 16.19 -30.20 4.37
N SER A 39 15.39 -30.07 5.42
CA SER A 39 15.46 -30.92 6.62
C SER A 39 15.13 -32.38 6.29
N MET A 40 15.70 -33.33 7.04
CA MET A 40 15.46 -34.77 6.87
C MET A 40 13.97 -35.13 6.94
N MET A 41 13.19 -34.44 7.78
CA MET A 41 11.74 -34.66 7.85
C MET A 41 11.02 -34.23 6.57
N GLN A 42 11.44 -33.10 5.98
CA GLN A 42 10.88 -32.63 4.70
C GLN A 42 11.28 -33.58 3.57
N LYS A 43 12.53 -34.08 3.57
CA LYS A 43 12.99 -35.07 2.60
C LYS A 43 12.19 -36.37 2.67
N LYS A 44 11.94 -36.89 3.88
CA LYS A 44 11.07 -38.08 4.07
C LYS A 44 9.66 -37.85 3.56
N LYS A 45 9.07 -36.69 3.85
CA LYS A 45 7.73 -36.31 3.39
C LYS A 45 7.65 -36.22 1.86
N PHE A 46 8.64 -35.61 1.22
CA PHE A 46 8.68 -35.49 -0.25
C PHE A 46 8.80 -36.87 -0.92
N ASN A 47 9.71 -37.72 -0.44
CA ASN A 47 9.87 -39.08 -0.95
C ASN A 47 8.60 -39.93 -0.79
N TYR A 48 7.83 -39.73 0.28
CA TYR A 48 6.54 -40.39 0.47
C TYR A 48 5.55 -40.04 -0.66
N PHE A 49 5.41 -38.74 -0.99
CA PHE A 49 4.51 -38.32 -2.08
C PHE A 49 4.96 -38.84 -3.44
N LEU A 50 6.26 -38.80 -3.71
CA LEU A 50 6.82 -39.35 -4.96
C LEU A 50 6.56 -40.85 -5.12
N ARG A 51 6.67 -41.64 -4.04
CA ARG A 51 6.42 -43.08 -4.08
C ARG A 51 4.93 -43.41 -4.25
N ASN A 52 4.06 -42.58 -3.69
CA ASN A 52 2.62 -42.83 -3.67
C ASN A 52 1.88 -42.19 -4.86
N GLY A 53 2.57 -41.37 -5.66
CA GLY A 53 2.00 -40.61 -6.78
C GLY A 53 1.01 -39.53 -6.34
N GLU A 54 1.17 -39.05 -5.10
CA GLU A 54 0.33 -37.98 -4.52
C GLU A 54 0.89 -36.60 -4.89
N PRO A 55 0.03 -35.56 -4.94
CA PRO A 55 0.48 -34.20 -5.20
C PRO A 55 1.46 -33.74 -4.11
N LEU A 56 2.43 -32.92 -4.51
CA LEU A 56 3.37 -32.31 -3.57
C LEU A 56 2.62 -31.48 -2.52
N PRO A 57 3.14 -31.39 -1.28
CA PRO A 57 2.46 -30.67 -0.22
C PRO A 57 2.30 -29.21 -0.67
N PRO A 58 1.11 -28.60 -0.45
CA PRO A 58 0.91 -27.22 -0.82
C PRO A 58 1.99 -26.38 -0.16
N LEU A 59 2.55 -25.44 -0.92
CA LEU A 59 3.45 -24.42 -0.40
C LEU A 59 2.78 -23.85 0.84
N SER A 60 3.41 -24.01 2.01
CA SER A 60 2.85 -23.48 3.24
C SER A 60 2.81 -21.97 3.07
N ASN A 61 1.65 -21.44 2.71
CA ASN A 61 1.39 -20.02 2.79
C ASN A 61 1.55 -19.70 4.28
N ALA A 62 2.73 -19.21 4.66
CA ALA A 62 3.04 -18.77 6.03
C ALA A 62 2.05 -17.70 6.54
N SER A 63 1.14 -17.25 5.67
CA SER A 63 0.05 -16.33 5.96
C SER A 63 -1.21 -16.97 6.59
N SER A 64 -1.40 -18.30 6.58
CA SER A 64 -2.68 -18.90 7.03
C SER A 64 -2.70 -19.39 8.49
N THR A 65 -1.59 -19.40 9.21
CA THR A 65 -1.54 -19.80 10.63
C THR A 65 -1.39 -18.61 11.58
N ARG A 66 -1.94 -17.45 11.24
CA ARG A 66 -2.36 -16.52 12.31
C ARG A 66 -3.66 -17.07 12.90
N SER A 67 -3.56 -18.13 13.70
CA SER A 67 -4.60 -18.37 14.69
C SER A 67 -4.60 -17.15 15.59
N ASN A 68 -5.57 -16.26 15.43
CA ASN A 68 -5.79 -15.19 16.39
C ASN A 68 -5.98 -15.87 17.76
N PRO A 69 -5.07 -15.67 18.73
CA PRO A 69 -5.17 -16.34 20.03
C PRO A 69 -6.42 -15.88 20.81
N ASN A 70 -7.04 -14.78 20.38
CA ASN A 70 -8.22 -14.17 20.99
C ASN A 70 -9.57 -14.71 20.48
N ILE A 71 -9.59 -15.64 19.53
CA ILE A 71 -10.84 -16.26 19.11
C ILE A 71 -11.03 -17.52 19.97
N PRO A 72 -11.97 -17.55 20.92
CA PRO A 72 -12.23 -18.75 21.69
C PRO A 72 -12.61 -19.88 20.75
N LYS A 73 -11.88 -20.98 20.82
CA LYS A 73 -12.19 -22.19 20.05
C LYS A 73 -13.58 -22.64 20.49
N VAL A 74 -14.57 -22.51 19.61
CA VAL A 74 -15.95 -22.94 19.90
C VAL A 74 -15.94 -24.46 20.08
N ILE A 75 -15.94 -24.91 21.34
CA ILE A 75 -15.84 -26.34 21.71
C ILE A 75 -17.16 -27.07 21.45
N ILE A 76 -18.27 -26.34 21.48
CA ILE A 76 -19.63 -26.88 21.33
C ILE A 76 -20.26 -26.25 20.09
N ARG A 77 -20.44 -27.04 19.02
CA ARG A 77 -21.29 -26.62 17.89
C ARG A 77 -22.73 -26.53 18.40
N PRO A 78 -23.47 -25.44 18.14
CA PRO A 78 -24.89 -25.39 18.50
C PRO A 78 -25.62 -26.51 17.75
N GLY A 79 -26.12 -27.50 18.48
CA GLY A 79 -26.74 -28.70 17.89
C GLY A 79 -28.09 -28.45 17.23
N THR A 80 -28.68 -27.25 17.37
CA THR A 80 -29.95 -26.89 16.72
C THR A 80 -29.99 -25.39 16.39
N SER A 81 -30.68 -25.01 15.32
CA SER A 81 -30.93 -23.62 14.92
C SER A 81 -32.07 -22.97 15.72
N LYS A 82 -32.17 -23.24 17.02
CA LYS A 82 -33.23 -22.69 17.88
C LYS A 82 -32.81 -21.34 18.47
N ARG A 83 -33.79 -20.44 18.65
CA ARG A 83 -33.59 -19.17 19.36
C ARG A 83 -33.27 -19.44 20.83
N ARG A 84 -32.30 -18.71 21.38
CA ARG A 84 -31.94 -18.77 22.82
C ARG A 84 -33.11 -18.22 23.67
N SER A 85 -33.29 -18.73 24.89
CA SER A 85 -34.25 -18.16 25.84
C SER A 85 -33.77 -16.80 26.34
N ARG A 86 -34.70 -15.98 26.84
CA ARG A 86 -34.39 -14.65 27.40
C ARG A 86 -33.32 -14.75 28.50
N ASP A 87 -33.48 -15.68 29.44
CA ASP A 87 -32.53 -15.85 30.55
C ASP A 87 -31.14 -16.25 30.05
N THR A 88 -31.06 -17.10 29.02
CA THR A 88 -29.77 -17.44 28.39
C THR A 88 -29.11 -16.22 27.75
N ILE A 89 -29.89 -15.29 27.17
CA ILE A 89 -29.35 -14.06 26.58
C ILE A 89 -28.85 -13.11 27.68
N VAL A 90 -29.62 -12.91 28.73
CA VAL A 90 -29.23 -12.06 29.88
C VAL A 90 -27.98 -12.62 30.55
N ASN A 91 -27.96 -13.91 30.87
CA ASN A 91 -26.82 -14.58 31.52
C ASN A 91 -25.57 -14.64 30.64
N SER A 92 -25.71 -14.53 29.31
CA SER A 92 -24.55 -14.50 28.41
C SER A 92 -23.77 -13.18 28.43
N GLY A 93 -24.24 -12.16 29.16
CA GLY A 93 -23.55 -10.87 29.27
C GLY A 93 -23.56 -10.03 28.00
N VAL A 94 -24.33 -10.42 26.97
CA VAL A 94 -24.38 -9.74 25.66
C VAL A 94 -24.88 -8.30 25.76
N TYR A 95 -25.66 -7.97 26.79
CA TYR A 95 -26.13 -6.61 27.04
C TYR A 95 -25.12 -5.75 27.81
N GLU A 96 -24.05 -6.35 28.35
CA GLU A 96 -22.99 -5.59 29.00
C GLU A 96 -22.21 -4.79 27.95
N ARG A 97 -21.86 -3.56 28.29
CA ARG A 97 -21.08 -2.72 27.39
C ARG A 97 -19.64 -3.21 27.34
N ASP A 98 -19.14 -3.47 26.13
CA ASP A 98 -17.75 -3.82 25.90
C ASP A 98 -16.82 -2.82 26.60
N LYS A 99 -15.94 -3.34 27.46
CA LYS A 99 -14.91 -2.54 28.11
C LYS A 99 -13.90 -2.08 27.07
N PHE A 100 -13.50 -0.81 27.13
CA PHE A 100 -12.45 -0.29 26.28
C PHE A 100 -11.11 -0.94 26.68
N HIS A 101 -10.55 -1.74 25.78
CA HIS A 101 -9.22 -2.31 25.94
C HIS A 101 -8.28 -1.56 24.99
N PRO A 102 -7.47 -0.60 25.49
CA PRO A 102 -6.49 0.07 24.64
C PRO A 102 -5.52 -0.99 24.11
N GLN A 103 -5.52 -1.19 22.79
CA GLN A 103 -4.51 -2.02 22.15
C GLN A 103 -3.18 -1.28 22.19
N PRO A 104 -2.03 -1.97 22.38
CA PRO A 104 -0.72 -1.37 22.22
C PRO A 104 -0.68 -0.65 20.87
N ARG A 105 -0.57 0.68 20.87
CA ARG A 105 -0.41 1.44 19.64
C ARG A 105 0.99 1.16 19.13
N VAL A 106 1.09 0.55 17.96
CA VAL A 106 2.36 0.44 17.26
C VAL A 106 2.77 1.84 16.78
N ASP A 107 4.04 2.19 16.95
CA ASP A 107 4.59 3.45 16.43
C ASP A 107 4.47 3.47 14.90
N ARG A 108 3.43 4.14 14.38
CA ARG A 108 3.14 4.22 12.94
C ARG A 108 4.32 4.77 12.14
N GLU A 109 5.12 5.64 12.74
CA GLU A 109 6.33 6.16 12.10
C GLU A 109 7.39 5.09 11.90
N ARG A 110 7.58 4.22 12.90
CA ARG A 110 8.53 3.11 12.84
C ARG A 110 8.09 2.04 11.84
N GLU A 111 6.77 1.79 11.71
CA GLU A 111 6.25 0.91 10.68
C GLU A 111 6.41 1.47 9.27
N LYS A 112 6.18 2.79 9.09
CA LYS A 112 6.43 3.48 7.81
C LYS A 112 7.89 3.37 7.42
N GLU A 113 8.81 3.67 8.34
CA GLU A 113 10.25 3.56 8.10
C GLU A 113 10.66 2.13 7.72
N LYS A 114 10.17 1.14 8.48
CA LYS A 114 10.40 -0.28 8.18
C LYS A 114 9.93 -0.63 6.76
N LEU A 115 8.72 -0.20 6.39
CA LEU A 115 8.18 -0.45 5.06
C LEU A 115 9.01 0.24 3.96
N GLN A 116 9.42 1.50 4.16
CA GLN A 116 10.27 2.22 3.22
C GLN A 116 11.60 1.50 2.98
N ASN A 117 12.27 1.07 4.06
CA ASN A 117 13.55 0.36 3.95
C ASN A 117 13.39 -1.00 3.27
N LYS A 118 12.29 -1.70 3.55
CA LYS A 118 11.95 -2.94 2.85
C LYS A 118 11.67 -2.71 1.36
N MET A 119 10.97 -1.66 0.98
CA MET A 119 10.68 -1.35 -0.43
C MET A 119 11.94 -0.93 -1.19
N ALA A 120 12.83 -0.16 -0.56
CA ALA A 120 14.05 0.34 -1.20
C ALA A 120 15.18 -0.69 -1.25
N PHE A 121 15.42 -1.42 -0.16
CA PHE A 121 16.60 -2.28 0.01
C PHE A 121 16.26 -3.77 0.19
N ASN A 122 14.97 -4.13 0.18
CA ASN A 122 14.47 -5.47 0.50
C ASN A 122 14.98 -6.02 1.85
N LYS A 123 15.38 -5.12 2.76
CA LYS A 123 15.96 -5.41 4.07
C LYS A 123 15.51 -4.36 5.08
N ASP A 124 15.26 -4.77 6.31
CA ASP A 124 14.92 -3.86 7.41
C ASP A 124 16.20 -3.23 7.98
N ILE A 125 16.78 -2.28 7.25
CA ILE A 125 17.97 -1.54 7.66
C ILE A 125 17.52 -0.35 8.52
N LYS A 126 18.13 -0.10 9.68
CA LYS A 126 17.95 1.17 10.38
C LYS A 126 18.86 2.21 9.74
N VAL A 127 18.34 2.95 8.77
CA VAL A 127 19.10 4.04 8.17
C VAL A 127 19.19 5.15 9.22
N SER A 128 20.38 5.36 9.79
CA SER A 128 20.66 6.57 10.56
C SER A 128 20.40 7.75 9.62
N LYS A 129 19.33 8.50 9.87
CA LYS A 129 19.05 9.71 9.08
C LYS A 129 20.27 10.60 9.23
N ALA A 130 21.00 10.81 8.14
CA ALA A 130 22.11 11.75 8.13
C ALA A 130 21.57 13.07 8.66
N LYS A 131 22.27 13.69 9.61
CA LYS A 131 21.93 15.04 10.05
C LYS A 131 22.00 15.91 8.81
N ILE A 132 20.84 16.28 8.27
CA ILE A 132 20.75 17.29 7.22
C ILE A 132 21.15 18.56 7.94
N PHE A 133 22.43 18.90 7.86
CA PHE A 133 22.85 20.26 8.11
C PHE A 133 22.09 21.07 7.07
N LYS A 134 21.06 21.79 7.52
CA LYS A 134 20.45 22.82 6.71
C LYS A 134 21.62 23.75 6.41
N THR A 135 22.13 23.68 5.18
CA THR A 135 22.94 24.79 4.69
C THR A 135 22.00 25.96 4.80
N ASP A 136 22.35 26.92 5.67
CA ASP A 136 21.74 28.24 5.62
C ASP A 136 21.98 28.70 4.19
N LYS A 137 20.97 28.52 3.33
CA LYS A 137 20.95 29.15 2.03
C LYS A 137 20.99 30.62 2.41
N LYS A 138 22.17 31.23 2.30
CA LYS A 138 22.29 32.68 2.26
C LYS A 138 21.24 33.09 1.25
N GLU A 139 20.18 33.73 1.73
CA GLU A 139 19.23 34.39 0.86
C GLU A 139 20.10 35.22 -0.08
N GLU A 140 20.14 34.85 -1.36
CA GLU A 140 20.77 35.72 -2.34
C GLU A 140 20.12 37.08 -2.14
N PRO A 141 20.91 38.17 -1.98
CA PRO A 141 20.32 39.48 -1.78
C PRO A 141 19.32 39.66 -2.91
N GLU A 142 18.05 39.84 -2.56
CA GLU A 142 16.98 40.03 -3.53
C GLU A 142 17.48 41.09 -4.50
N LYS A 143 17.69 40.69 -5.76
CA LYS A 143 18.12 41.65 -6.78
C LYS A 143 17.07 42.74 -6.72
N GLU A 144 17.47 43.96 -6.41
CA GLU A 144 16.58 45.11 -6.36
C GLU A 144 15.98 45.29 -7.75
N VAL A 145 14.85 44.62 -8.02
CA VAL A 145 14.18 44.69 -9.31
C VAL A 145 13.68 46.12 -9.40
N ASN A 146 14.13 46.86 -10.42
CA ASN A 146 13.69 48.23 -10.65
C ASN A 146 12.15 48.25 -10.65
N ARG A 147 11.54 49.19 -9.93
CA ARG A 147 10.08 49.33 -9.86
C ARG A 147 9.45 49.36 -11.27
N PHE A 148 10.16 49.92 -12.24
CA PHE A 148 9.75 49.93 -13.64
C PHE A 148 9.58 48.52 -14.24
N ASP A 149 10.55 47.63 -13.99
CA ASP A 149 10.51 46.24 -14.46
C ASP A 149 9.41 45.44 -13.77
N GLN A 150 9.16 45.71 -12.48
CA GLN A 150 8.04 45.13 -11.74
C GLN A 150 6.70 45.53 -12.37
N LEU A 151 6.51 46.82 -12.72
CA LEU A 151 5.27 47.29 -13.35
C LEU A 151 5.05 46.67 -14.74
N LEU A 152 6.12 46.49 -15.53
CA LEU A 152 6.03 45.77 -16.81
C LEU A 152 5.60 44.32 -16.62
N GLN A 153 6.14 43.64 -15.61
CA GLN A 153 5.77 42.27 -15.29
C GLN A 153 4.30 42.19 -14.84
N GLU A 154 3.88 43.08 -13.95
CA GLU A 154 2.48 43.14 -13.48
C GLU A 154 1.50 43.41 -14.64
N ILE A 155 1.85 44.25 -15.62
CA ILE A 155 1.00 44.49 -16.80
C ILE A 155 0.87 43.22 -17.65
N ARG A 156 1.98 42.52 -17.93
CA ARG A 156 1.94 41.26 -18.70
C ARG A 156 1.09 40.20 -18.02
N GLU A 157 1.25 40.04 -16.70
CA GLU A 157 0.44 39.09 -15.93
C GLU A 157 -1.07 39.39 -16.02
N ARG A 158 -1.45 40.67 -16.09
CA ARG A 158 -2.85 41.09 -16.25
C ARG A 158 -3.37 40.82 -17.66
N GLU A 159 -2.56 41.03 -18.69
CA GLU A 159 -2.90 40.70 -20.07
C GLU A 159 -3.05 39.19 -20.25
N GLU A 160 -2.12 38.40 -19.72
CA GLU A 160 -2.16 36.94 -19.74
C GLU A 160 -3.39 36.40 -19.01
N TRP A 161 -3.67 36.92 -17.81
CA TRP A 161 -4.86 36.53 -17.06
C TRP A 161 -6.16 36.88 -17.80
N LEU A 162 -6.23 38.03 -18.48
CA LEU A 162 -7.40 38.40 -19.27
C LEU A 162 -7.60 37.43 -20.45
N ASN A 163 -6.51 37.04 -21.12
CA ASN A 163 -6.55 36.05 -22.20
C ASN A 163 -7.04 34.67 -21.68
N GLU A 164 -6.58 34.25 -20.51
CA GLU A 164 -7.10 33.03 -19.85
C GLU A 164 -8.61 33.13 -19.56
N MET A 165 -9.08 34.26 -19.05
CA MET A 165 -10.50 34.47 -18.78
C MET A 165 -11.36 34.57 -20.05
N GLU A 166 -10.80 35.10 -21.14
CA GLU A 166 -11.45 35.17 -22.44
C GLU A 166 -11.56 33.78 -23.08
N ALA A 167 -10.52 32.94 -22.97
CA ALA A 167 -10.56 31.54 -23.36
C ALA A 167 -11.63 30.73 -22.59
N LEU A 168 -11.92 31.12 -21.34
CA LEU A 168 -12.99 30.56 -20.51
C LEU A 168 -14.38 31.17 -20.78
N GLY A 169 -14.48 32.13 -21.71
CA GLY A 169 -15.74 32.80 -22.07
C GLY A 169 -16.22 33.84 -21.05
N GLN A 170 -15.37 34.24 -20.09
CA GLN A 170 -15.67 35.24 -19.05
C GLN A 170 -15.06 36.62 -19.34
N GLY A 171 -14.51 36.83 -20.54
CA GLY A 171 -13.81 38.07 -20.92
C GLY A 171 -14.63 39.34 -20.71
N GLU A 172 -15.90 39.36 -21.16
CA GLU A 172 -16.78 40.54 -21.05
C GLU A 172 -16.96 41.05 -19.61
N ARG A 173 -16.93 40.15 -18.62
CA ARG A 173 -17.07 40.52 -17.20
C ARG A 173 -15.82 41.21 -16.66
N TYR A 174 -14.65 40.80 -17.11
CA TYR A 174 -13.37 41.18 -16.50
C TYR A 174 -12.56 42.17 -17.33
N ARG A 175 -12.82 42.29 -18.64
CA ARG A 175 -12.19 43.26 -19.54
C ARG A 175 -12.15 44.69 -18.97
N PRO A 176 -13.27 45.32 -18.55
CA PRO A 176 -13.22 46.70 -18.04
C PRO A 176 -12.41 46.83 -16.73
N ILE A 177 -12.40 45.79 -15.88
CA ILE A 177 -11.67 45.80 -14.61
C ILE A 177 -10.17 45.71 -14.86
N ILE A 178 -9.75 44.81 -15.76
CA ILE A 178 -8.35 44.60 -16.08
C ILE A 178 -7.78 45.79 -16.87
N GLU A 179 -8.53 46.34 -17.82
CA GLU A 179 -8.15 47.56 -18.54
C GLU A 179 -7.89 48.72 -17.57
N GLN A 180 -8.74 48.91 -16.57
CA GLN A 180 -8.53 49.94 -15.54
C GLN A 180 -7.24 49.68 -14.72
N GLN A 181 -6.96 48.42 -14.38
CA GLN A 181 -5.75 48.05 -13.65
C GLN A 181 -4.49 48.30 -14.49
N ILE A 182 -4.51 47.91 -15.78
CA ILE A 182 -3.42 48.18 -16.72
C ILE A 182 -3.19 49.69 -16.85
N GLN A 183 -4.25 50.49 -17.05
CA GLN A 183 -4.14 51.95 -17.14
C GLN A 183 -3.55 52.58 -15.86
N SER A 184 -3.95 52.08 -14.68
CA SER A 184 -3.38 52.55 -13.41
C SER A 184 -1.86 52.31 -13.35
N LYS A 185 -1.41 51.13 -13.79
CA LYS A 185 0.00 50.74 -13.82
C LYS A 185 0.80 51.50 -14.88
N VAL A 186 0.21 51.77 -16.03
CA VAL A 186 0.81 52.62 -17.07
C VAL A 186 1.01 54.06 -16.56
N ARG A 187 0.03 54.64 -15.85
CA ARG A 187 0.20 55.97 -15.25
C ARG A 187 1.28 56.00 -14.16
N GLU A 188 1.37 54.95 -13.34
CA GLU A 188 2.45 54.80 -12.36
C GLU A 188 3.81 54.76 -13.06
N MET A 189 3.91 54.00 -14.16
CA MET A 189 5.11 53.90 -14.99
C MET A 189 5.48 55.24 -15.65
N GLU A 190 4.51 56.01 -16.15
CA GLU A 190 4.70 57.34 -16.72
C GLU A 190 5.20 58.35 -15.68
N THR A 191 4.67 58.29 -14.46
CA THR A 191 5.08 59.14 -13.34
C THR A 191 6.53 58.88 -12.94
N LEU A 192 6.96 57.62 -12.97
CA LEU A 192 8.37 57.25 -12.70
C LEU A 192 9.30 57.67 -13.85
N ARG A 193 8.81 57.66 -15.10
CA ARG A 193 9.59 58.06 -16.29
C ARG A 193 9.77 59.58 -16.38
N PHE A 194 8.74 60.35 -16.03
CA PHE A 194 8.74 61.80 -16.01
C PHE A 194 8.30 62.29 -14.61
N PRO A 195 9.22 62.34 -13.63
CA PRO A 195 8.87 62.93 -12.35
C PRO A 195 8.43 64.38 -12.62
N SER A 196 7.20 64.71 -12.21
CA SER A 196 6.65 66.05 -12.35
C SER A 196 7.53 67.02 -11.55
N ASN A 197 8.46 67.68 -12.24
CA ASN A 197 9.23 68.79 -11.67
C ASN A 197 8.25 69.92 -11.38
N TYR A 198 7.99 70.17 -10.10
CA TYR A 198 7.46 71.43 -9.62
C TYR A 198 8.61 72.42 -9.45
#